data_AF-A0A6G3TUI6-F1
#
_entry.id   AF-A0A6G3TUI6-F1
#
_cell.length_a   1.000
_cell.length_b   1.000
_cell.length_c   1.000
_cell.angle_alpha   90.00
_cell.angle_beta   90.00
_cell.angle_gamma   90.00
#
_symmetry.space_group_name_H-M   'P 1'
#
loop_
_entity.id
_entity.type
_entity.pdbx_description
1 polymer ?
#
loop_
_entity_poly.entity_id
_entity_poly.type
_entity_poly.pdbx_seq_one_letter_code
_entity_poly.pdbx_strand_id
1 'polypeptide(L)'
;MAEVAANEPDERVLGRRWTVRLDPAGRDSAVVRVSCSRPACAEQRLPSMAAGRAAAVAHLKAHLRAASKPREGTYCACRSESCRMHVRSADRQDRGAPWRCGGAVVLAVIADREGRWWQAWECCSRCAAATPGAQVV
;
A
#
# COMPACT_ATOMS: atom_id res chain seq x y z
N MET A 1 -39.98 -13.66 -21.57
CA MET A 1 -38.52 -13.87 -21.77
C MET A 1 -37.84 -12.69 -21.13
N ALA A 2 -37.06 -12.90 -20.06
CA ALA A 2 -36.46 -11.82 -19.29
C ALA A 2 -35.08 -11.47 -19.85
N GLU A 3 -34.88 -10.18 -20.13
CA GLU A 3 -33.60 -9.59 -20.53
C GLU A 3 -32.50 -9.89 -19.51
N VAL A 4 -31.40 -10.46 -20.00
CA VAL A 4 -30.15 -10.57 -19.25
C VAL A 4 -29.52 -9.18 -19.30
N ALA A 5 -29.71 -8.41 -18.23
CA ALA A 5 -29.00 -7.15 -18.05
C ALA A 5 -27.49 -7.40 -18.17
N ALA A 6 -26.88 -6.72 -19.13
CA ALA A 6 -25.45 -6.72 -19.35
C ALA A 6 -24.76 -6.34 -18.04
N ASN A 7 -23.97 -7.26 -17.50
CA ASN A 7 -23.11 -7.06 -16.36
C ASN A 7 -22.07 -6.01 -16.78
N GLU A 8 -22.29 -4.76 -16.35
CA GLU A 8 -21.36 -3.66 -16.54
C GLU A 8 -19.96 -4.13 -16.10
N PRO A 9 -18.88 -3.80 -16.84
CA PRO A 9 -17.55 -4.13 -16.40
C PRO A 9 -17.33 -3.39 -15.09
N ASP A 10 -17.41 -4.13 -13.98
CA ASP A 10 -17.08 -3.65 -12.65
C ASP A 10 -15.64 -3.12 -12.72
N GLU A 11 -15.49 -1.80 -12.88
CA GLU A 11 -14.22 -1.08 -13.03
C GLU A 11 -13.48 -1.09 -11.69
N ARG A 12 -13.09 -2.30 -11.24
CA ARG A 12 -12.45 -2.55 -9.96
C ARG A 12 -11.01 -2.10 -10.00
N VAL A 13 -10.73 -0.96 -9.38
CA VAL A 13 -9.38 -0.41 -9.27
C VAL A 13 -8.63 -1.06 -8.12
N LEU A 14 -7.40 -1.52 -8.37
CA LEU A 14 -6.48 -1.98 -7.33
C LEU A 14 -6.13 -0.84 -6.38
N GLY A 15 -6.09 -1.14 -5.08
CA GLY A 15 -5.62 -0.22 -4.06
C GLY A 15 -4.28 0.39 -4.41
N ARG A 16 -4.17 1.70 -4.23
CA ARG A 16 -2.94 2.45 -4.44
C ARG A 16 -1.87 1.95 -3.46
N ARG A 17 -0.62 1.93 -3.93
CA ARG A 17 0.57 1.69 -3.11
C ARG A 17 1.63 2.73 -3.44
N TRP A 18 2.32 3.19 -2.41
CA TRP A 18 3.49 4.07 -2.49
C TRP A 18 4.55 3.52 -1.57
N THR A 19 5.74 3.26 -2.09
CA THR A 19 6.91 2.90 -1.29
C THR A 19 7.95 3.98 -1.47
N VAL A 20 8.41 4.56 -0.37
CA VAL A 20 9.51 5.51 -0.33
C VAL A 20 10.72 4.82 0.26
N ARG A 21 11.85 4.82 -0.45
CA ARG A 21 13.09 4.16 -0.04
C ARG A 21 14.17 5.20 0.22
N LEU A 22 15.05 4.88 1.15
CA LEU A 22 16.24 5.64 1.50
C LEU A 22 17.46 4.75 1.29
N ASP A 23 18.21 5.03 0.24
CA ASP A 23 19.40 4.29 -0.14
C ASP A 23 20.66 5.14 0.04
N PRO A 24 21.82 4.57 0.34
CA PRO A 24 23.09 5.27 0.21
C PRO A 24 23.30 5.76 -1.24
N ALA A 25 23.75 6.99 -1.44
CA ALA A 25 24.03 7.53 -2.78
C ALA A 25 25.43 7.17 -3.31
N GLY A 26 26.22 6.43 -2.55
CA GLY A 26 27.56 5.96 -2.87
C GLY A 26 28.12 5.06 -1.78
N ARG A 27 29.24 4.36 -2.06
CA ARG A 27 29.81 3.33 -1.17
C ARG A 27 30.30 3.91 0.18
N ASP A 28 30.74 5.17 0.19
CA ASP A 28 31.28 5.87 1.37
C ASP A 28 30.63 7.26 1.58
N SER A 29 29.43 7.48 1.05
CA SER A 29 28.80 8.79 1.09
C SER A 29 27.87 8.95 2.29
N ALA A 30 28.04 10.04 3.04
CA ALA A 30 26.99 10.55 3.94
C ALA A 30 25.72 10.96 3.17
N VAL A 31 25.84 11.17 1.86
CA VAL A 31 24.74 11.48 0.98
C VAL A 31 23.86 10.25 0.78
N VAL A 32 22.56 10.48 0.91
CA VAL A 32 21.51 9.47 0.76
C VAL A 32 20.56 9.89 -0.35
N ARG A 33 19.99 8.90 -1.02
CA ARG A 33 18.98 9.07 -2.06
C ARG A 33 17.62 8.65 -1.51
N VAL A 34 16.65 9.53 -1.62
CA VAL A 34 15.23 9.22 -1.42
C VAL A 34 14.59 8.96 -2.78
N SER A 35 13.99 7.79 -2.95
CA SER A 35 13.25 7.40 -4.16
C SER A 35 11.82 6.97 -3.80
N CYS A 36 10.88 7.15 -4.73
CA CYS A 36 9.49 6.73 -4.56
C CYS A 36 9.10 5.76 -5.68
N SER A 37 8.26 4.78 -5.36
CA SER A 37 7.76 3.81 -6.35
C SER A 37 6.83 4.43 -7.41
N ARG A 38 6.51 5.73 -7.32
CA ARG A 38 5.72 6.44 -8.32
C ARG A 38 6.65 7.21 -9.26
N PRO A 39 6.53 7.00 -10.59
CA PRO A 39 7.42 7.64 -11.56
C PRO A 39 7.24 9.17 -11.62
N ALA A 40 6.10 9.70 -11.19
CA ALA A 40 5.84 11.14 -11.12
C ALA A 40 6.60 11.84 -9.97
N CYS A 41 7.21 11.10 -9.05
CA CYS A 41 7.93 11.65 -7.93
C CYS A 41 9.43 11.75 -8.27
N ALA A 42 9.98 12.96 -8.19
CA ALA A 42 11.41 13.18 -8.40
C ALA A 42 12.23 12.56 -7.26
N GLU A 43 13.33 11.90 -7.62
CA GLU A 43 14.33 11.46 -6.64
C GLU A 43 15.05 12.66 -6.01
N GLN A 44 15.43 12.51 -4.74
CA GLN A 44 16.14 13.56 -4.00
C GLN A 44 17.44 13.00 -3.42
N ARG A 45 18.52 13.81 -3.45
CA ARG A 45 19.78 13.49 -2.77
C ARG A 45 19.95 14.45 -1.59
N LEU A 46 20.18 13.90 -0.41
CA LEU A 46 20.28 14.66 0.84
C LEU A 46 21.58 14.35 1.57
N PRO A 47 22.15 15.30 2.33
CA PRO A 47 23.51 15.20 2.84
C PRO A 47 23.67 14.27 4.05
N SER A 48 22.59 13.73 4.61
CA SER A 48 22.64 12.85 5.77
C SER A 48 21.45 11.90 5.85
N MET A 49 21.63 10.77 6.56
CA MET A 49 20.56 9.82 6.87
C MET A 49 19.38 10.47 7.59
N ALA A 50 19.63 11.41 8.52
CA ALA A 50 18.56 12.08 9.26
C ALA A 50 17.71 12.98 8.35
N ALA A 51 18.35 13.78 7.48
CA ALA A 51 17.66 14.58 6.48
C ALA A 51 16.88 13.69 5.49
N GLY A 52 17.49 12.57 5.07
CA GLY A 52 16.87 11.53 4.26
C GLY A 52 15.58 10.98 4.85
N ARG A 53 15.62 10.54 6.11
CA ARG A 53 14.45 10.02 6.84
C ARG A 53 13.34 11.07 6.95
N ALA A 54 13.69 12.30 7.32
CA ALA A 54 12.71 13.39 7.45
C ALA A 54 12.01 13.67 6.10
N ALA A 55 12.78 13.75 5.01
CA ALA A 55 12.24 13.98 3.68
C ALA A 55 11.37 12.81 3.20
N ALA A 56 11.78 11.56 3.44
CA ALA A 56 11.00 10.39 3.07
C ALA A 56 9.64 10.34 3.79
N VAL A 57 9.61 10.62 5.09
CA VAL A 57 8.36 10.71 5.87
C VAL A 57 7.48 11.86 5.39
N ALA A 58 8.07 13.04 5.16
CA ALA A 58 7.33 14.19 4.63
C ALA A 58 6.73 13.88 3.24
N HIS A 59 7.48 13.20 2.38
CA HIS A 59 7.03 12.78 1.06
C HIS A 59 5.87 11.78 1.14
N LEU A 60 5.96 10.77 2.02
CA LEU A 60 4.87 9.81 2.20
C LEU A 60 3.61 10.50 2.75
N LYS A 61 3.76 11.43 3.70
CA LYS A 61 2.64 12.25 4.20
C LYS A 61 1.98 13.06 3.09
N ALA A 62 2.72 13.56 2.11
CA ALA A 62 2.15 14.25 0.96
C ALA A 62 1.25 13.32 0.12
N HIS A 63 1.66 12.07 -0.09
CA HIS A 63 0.79 11.06 -0.73
C HIS A 63 -0.47 10.79 0.07
N LEU A 64 -0.36 10.60 1.39
CA LEU A 64 -1.52 10.36 2.26
C LEU A 64 -2.51 11.53 2.22
N ARG A 65 -2.02 12.76 2.25
CA ARG A 65 -2.87 13.97 2.14
C ARG A 65 -3.58 14.06 0.80
N ALA A 66 -2.88 13.77 -0.30
CA ALA A 66 -3.46 13.73 -1.63
C ALA A 66 -4.43 12.55 -1.83
N ALA A 67 -4.29 11.50 -1.01
CA ALA A 67 -5.11 10.30 -1.01
C ALA A 67 -5.89 10.16 0.30
N SER A 68 -6.54 11.24 0.74
CA SER A 68 -7.18 11.33 2.07
C SER A 68 -8.28 10.29 2.32
N LYS A 69 -8.81 9.66 1.27
CA LYS A 69 -9.75 8.54 1.36
C LYS A 69 -9.42 7.47 0.31
N PRO A 70 -9.67 6.18 0.63
CA PRO A 70 -9.72 5.12 -0.38
C PRO A 70 -10.67 5.50 -1.52
N ARG A 71 -10.32 5.13 -2.76
CA ARG A 71 -11.23 5.42 -3.90
C ARG A 71 -12.45 4.50 -3.83
N GLU A 72 -13.57 4.97 -4.35
CA GLU A 72 -14.75 4.12 -4.51
C GLU A 72 -14.43 2.92 -5.42
N GLY A 73 -15.01 1.76 -5.12
CA GLY A 73 -14.72 0.51 -5.86
C GLY A 73 -13.29 -0.03 -5.71
N THR A 74 -12.47 0.54 -4.82
CA THR A 74 -11.11 0.06 -4.57
C THR A 74 -11.13 -1.32 -3.91
N TYR A 75 -10.25 -2.21 -4.37
CA TYR A 75 -9.97 -3.48 -3.71
C TYR A 75 -8.63 -3.44 -2.98
N CYS A 76 -8.42 -4.34 -2.03
CA CYS A 76 -7.12 -4.45 -1.36
C CYS A 76 -5.99 -4.57 -2.38
N ALA A 77 -4.92 -3.80 -2.20
CA ALA A 77 -3.71 -3.89 -3.02
C ALA A 77 -3.01 -5.27 -2.96
N CYS A 78 -3.51 -6.20 -2.15
CA CYS A 78 -3.04 -7.57 -2.00
C CYS A 78 -3.63 -8.57 -3.01
N ARG A 79 -4.57 -8.11 -3.87
CA ARG A 79 -5.60 -8.81 -4.66
C ARG A 79 -5.39 -10.23 -5.20
N SER A 80 -4.22 -10.87 -5.21
CA SER A 80 -4.14 -12.20 -5.85
C SER A 80 -2.97 -13.15 -5.57
N GLU A 81 -1.87 -12.79 -4.90
CA GLU A 81 -0.68 -13.68 -5.01
C GLU A 81 -0.10 -14.24 -3.71
N SER A 82 -0.26 -13.62 -2.53
CA SER A 82 0.49 -14.10 -1.33
C SER A 82 0.01 -13.52 0.01
N CYS A 83 -1.27 -13.15 0.20
CA CYS A 83 -1.69 -12.78 1.55
C CYS A 83 -1.77 -14.03 2.42
N ARG A 84 -0.93 -14.12 3.45
CA ARG A 84 -0.96 -15.21 4.44
C ARG A 84 -2.33 -15.37 5.11
N MET A 85 -3.15 -14.32 5.15
CA MET A 85 -4.52 -14.39 5.70
C MET A 85 -5.60 -14.88 4.74
N HIS A 86 -5.26 -15.10 3.47
CA HIS A 86 -6.17 -15.71 2.50
C HIS A 86 -5.95 -17.24 2.34
N VAL A 87 -4.92 -17.82 2.97
CA VAL A 87 -4.66 -19.26 2.90
C VAL A 87 -5.13 -19.97 4.18
N ARG A 88 -6.34 -20.53 4.08
CA ARG A 88 -7.01 -21.64 4.84
C ARG A 88 -7.37 -21.38 6.32
N SER A 89 -8.55 -21.80 6.80
CA SER A 89 -9.08 -23.17 6.77
C SER A 89 -10.62 -23.29 6.84
N ALA A 90 -11.13 -24.40 6.29
CA ALA A 90 -12.37 -25.08 6.67
C ALA A 90 -13.77 -24.59 6.21
N ASP A 91 -13.96 -23.42 5.59
CA ASP A 91 -15.29 -23.06 5.08
C ASP A 91 -15.47 -23.41 3.60
N ARG A 92 -15.82 -24.68 3.36
CA ARG A 92 -16.27 -25.18 2.05
C ARG A 92 -17.76 -24.93 1.81
N GLN A 93 -18.44 -24.22 2.70
CA GLN A 93 -19.89 -24.04 2.71
C GLN A 93 -20.31 -22.58 2.92
N ASP A 94 -19.67 -21.65 2.22
CA ASP A 94 -20.45 -20.53 1.69
C ASP A 94 -19.82 -19.98 0.42
N ARG A 95 -20.54 -20.06 -0.70
CA ARG A 95 -20.09 -19.56 -2.00
C ARG A 95 -20.21 -18.03 -2.02
N GLY A 96 -19.30 -17.36 -1.31
CA GLY A 96 -19.17 -15.92 -1.29
C GLY A 96 -17.86 -15.41 -1.91
N ALA A 97 -17.45 -15.91 -3.09
CA ALA A 97 -16.25 -15.52 -3.86
C ALA A 97 -14.89 -15.56 -3.11
N PRO A 98 -13.89 -16.36 -3.56
CA PRO A 98 -12.60 -16.59 -2.87
C PRO A 98 -11.66 -15.37 -2.73
N TRP A 99 -12.15 -14.16 -3.04
CA TRP A 99 -11.40 -12.91 -3.15
C TRP A 99 -11.92 -11.80 -2.24
N ARG A 100 -12.88 -12.10 -1.34
CA ARG A 100 -13.47 -11.07 -0.47
C ARG A 100 -12.53 -10.75 0.68
N CYS A 101 -11.76 -9.69 0.47
CA CYS A 101 -11.16 -8.88 1.51
C CYS A 101 -12.14 -8.71 2.69
N GLY A 102 -11.71 -9.03 3.91
CA GLY A 102 -12.60 -9.02 5.07
C GLY A 102 -12.63 -7.66 5.74
N GLY A 103 -13.54 -6.78 5.30
CA GLY A 103 -13.78 -5.48 5.92
C GLY A 103 -13.58 -4.29 4.96
N ALA A 104 -13.85 -3.08 5.46
CA ALA A 104 -13.69 -1.84 4.71
C ALA A 104 -12.23 -1.68 4.21
N VAL A 105 -12.07 -1.08 3.04
CA VAL A 105 -10.76 -0.63 2.57
C VAL A 105 -10.35 0.59 3.39
N VAL A 106 -9.12 0.55 3.89
CA VAL A 106 -8.47 1.55 4.71
C VAL A 106 -7.13 1.93 4.09
N LEU A 107 -6.59 3.06 4.53
CA LEU A 107 -5.23 3.46 4.22
C LEU A 107 -4.32 2.98 5.35
N ALA A 108 -3.33 2.17 5.02
CA ALA A 108 -2.37 1.64 5.98
C ALA A 108 -0.96 2.14 5.67
N VAL A 109 -0.15 2.33 6.71
CA VAL A 109 1.25 2.73 6.63
C VAL A 109 2.11 1.74 7.40
N ILE A 110 3.28 1.42 6.89
CA ILE A 110 4.32 0.65 7.59
C ILE A 110 5.66 1.33 7.37
N ALA A 111 6.49 1.28 8.40
CA ALA A 111 7.88 1.68 8.33
C ALA A 111 8.77 0.47 8.57
N ASP A 112 9.88 0.41 7.84
CA ASP A 112 10.95 -0.53 8.14
C ASP A 112 11.58 -0.24 9.50
N ARG A 113 12.04 -1.28 10.19
CA ARG A 113 12.67 -1.12 11.51
C ARG A 113 13.98 -0.33 11.45
N GLU A 114 14.72 -0.42 10.35
CA GLU A 114 15.95 0.35 10.16
C GLU A 114 15.69 1.78 9.67
N GLY A 115 14.42 2.12 9.38
CA GLY A 115 14.04 3.40 8.81
C GLY A 115 14.68 3.63 7.44
N ARG A 116 14.79 2.56 6.63
CA ARG A 116 15.30 2.61 5.25
C ARG A 116 14.20 2.64 4.21
N TRP A 117 12.97 2.29 4.58
CA TRP A 117 11.82 2.46 3.69
C TRP A 117 10.52 2.63 4.47
N TRP A 118 9.55 3.22 3.81
CA TRP A 118 8.18 3.39 4.28
C TRP A 118 7.23 3.05 3.16
N GLN A 119 6.08 2.50 3.48
CA GLN A 119 5.03 2.25 2.50
C GLN A 119 3.69 2.69 3.02
N ALA A 120 2.90 3.30 2.15
CA ALA A 120 1.47 3.49 2.33
C ALA A 120 0.72 2.70 1.27
N TRP A 121 -0.39 2.08 1.64
CA TRP A 121 -1.22 1.36 0.69
C TRP A 121 -2.68 1.27 1.13
N GLU A 122 -3.56 1.14 0.14
CA GLU A 122 -4.97 0.83 0.35
C GLU A 122 -5.14 -0.69 0.49
N CYS A 123 -5.62 -1.15 1.63
CA CYS A 123 -5.95 -2.55 1.90
C CYS A 123 -7.20 -2.68 2.75
N CYS A 124 -7.77 -3.88 2.88
CA CYS A 124 -8.85 -4.06 3.84
C CYS A 124 -8.34 -4.06 5.28
N SER A 125 -9.22 -3.70 6.22
CA SER A 125 -8.90 -3.63 7.65
C SER A 125 -8.30 -4.93 8.21
N ARG A 126 -8.74 -6.11 7.75
CA ARG A 126 -8.12 -7.39 8.13
C ARG A 126 -6.67 -7.53 7.65
N CYS A 127 -6.36 -7.10 6.43
CA CYS A 127 -4.99 -7.12 5.92
C CYS A 127 -4.11 -6.11 6.64
N ALA A 128 -4.63 -4.93 6.98
CA ALA A 128 -3.93 -3.97 7.82
C ALA A 128 -3.58 -4.58 9.19
N ALA A 129 -4.58 -5.16 9.88
CA ALA A 129 -4.38 -5.79 11.19
C ALA A 129 -3.42 -6.99 11.16
N ALA A 130 -3.41 -7.74 10.05
CA ALA A 130 -2.53 -8.90 9.89
C ALA A 130 -1.11 -8.54 9.46
N THR A 131 -0.82 -7.28 9.15
CA THR A 131 0.51 -6.82 8.73
C THR A 131 1.26 -6.28 9.95
N PRO A 132 2.28 -6.99 10.48
CA PRO A 132 2.98 -6.54 11.67
C PRO A 132 3.62 -5.17 11.49
N GLY A 133 3.37 -4.25 12.41
CA GLY A 133 3.89 -2.88 12.34
C GLY A 133 3.13 -1.95 11.40
N ALA A 134 2.07 -2.42 10.74
CA ALA A 134 1.18 -1.55 9.99
C ALA A 134 0.26 -0.74 10.92
N GLN A 135 -0.03 0.49 10.53
CA GLN A 135 -0.97 1.38 11.21
C GLN A 135 -1.98 1.93 10.20
N VAL A 136 -3.26 1.96 10.59
CA VAL A 136 -4.31 2.60 9.80
C VAL A 136 -4.26 4.11 10.05
N VAL A 137 -4.38 4.92 9.00
CA VAL A 137 -4.26 6.39 9.02
C VAL A 137 -5.40 7.10 8.32
#